data_AF-A0A524E0U6-F1
#
_entry.id   AF-A0A524E0U6-F1
#
_cell.length_a   1.000
_cell.length_b   1.000
_cell.length_c   1.000
_cell.angle_alpha   90.00
_cell.angle_beta   90.00
_cell.angle_gamma   90.00
#
_symmetry.space_group_name_H-M   'P 1'
#
loop_
_entity.id
_entity.type
_entity.pdbx_description
1 polymer ?
#
loop_
_entity_poly.entity_id
_entity_poly.type
_entity_poly.pdbx_seq_one_letter_code
_entity_poly.pdbx_strand_id
1 'polypeptide(L)'
;MVSESFLRDLIIFTLIFILIVAQGWDDVTFLLFPLITFGFSIFFKILDINKSRILLDDTTLLYNPLGSEKIIYHRLFFCTLIQSILLFWFGAESLYHPQLIDDFYMLFIFIYLFFYTFSFYYIFIDVWKYCRIELRLNDSETSISNNYQIDQKNFDNVISFLKMKSFKITSIINLLVFVTLNTLNIIFTILIINNMTLGIKINLPGTGFEGSEPIYVSFFMYFAMIIPPIMAIIFLKKIYNDINDYDTEKLNYLLKSLPKSSQNNILRTISMLNNKLKNKVRME
;
A
#
# COMPACT_ATOMS: atom_id res chain seq x y z
N MET A 1 -10.15 -12.89 -17.21
CA MET A 1 -8.91 -13.69 -17.07
C MET A 1 -8.04 -13.14 -15.95
N VAL A 2 -7.59 -14.00 -15.04
CA VAL A 2 -6.58 -13.68 -14.01
C VAL A 2 -5.25 -13.35 -14.72
N SER A 3 -4.53 -12.30 -14.30
CA SER A 3 -3.24 -11.99 -14.92
C SER A 3 -2.16 -12.97 -14.46
N GLU A 4 -1.23 -13.34 -15.33
CA GLU A 4 -0.10 -14.22 -14.99
C GLU A 4 0.68 -13.70 -13.76
N SER A 5 0.94 -12.38 -13.73
CA SER A 5 1.61 -11.75 -12.58
C SER A 5 0.88 -11.95 -11.26
N PHE A 6 -0.47 -11.89 -11.25
CA PHE A 6 -1.26 -12.12 -10.04
C PHE A 6 -1.14 -13.58 -9.57
N LEU A 7 -1.23 -14.53 -10.50
CA LEU A 7 -1.15 -15.94 -10.19
C LEU A 7 0.25 -16.33 -9.68
N ARG A 8 1.31 -15.78 -10.29
CA ARG A 8 2.69 -15.92 -9.80
C ARG A 8 2.85 -15.41 -8.37
N ASP A 9 2.41 -14.19 -8.10
CA ASP A 9 2.57 -13.57 -6.78
C ASP A 9 1.81 -14.36 -5.69
N LEU A 10 0.63 -14.89 -6.03
CA LEU A 10 -0.16 -15.78 -5.17
C LEU A 10 0.56 -17.10 -4.90
N ILE A 11 1.06 -17.78 -5.94
CA ILE A 11 1.81 -19.04 -5.79
C ILE A 11 3.04 -18.84 -4.91
N ILE A 12 3.82 -17.78 -5.14
CA ILE A 12 5.03 -17.51 -4.36
C ILE A 12 4.68 -17.30 -2.89
N PHE A 13 3.69 -16.45 -2.60
CA PHE A 13 3.27 -16.22 -1.21
C PHE A 13 2.77 -17.50 -0.55
N THR A 14 1.88 -18.24 -1.21
CA THR A 14 1.33 -19.49 -0.69
C THR A 14 2.41 -20.54 -0.43
N LEU A 15 3.39 -20.68 -1.32
CA LEU A 15 4.50 -21.61 -1.14
C LEU A 15 5.30 -21.27 0.11
N ILE A 16 5.71 -20.01 0.29
CA ILE A 16 6.45 -19.59 1.48
C ILE A 16 5.57 -19.75 2.73
N PHE A 17 4.30 -19.38 2.66
CA PHE A 17 3.36 -19.51 3.78
C PHE A 17 3.21 -20.96 4.25
N ILE A 18 3.08 -21.91 3.32
CA ILE A 18 3.02 -23.35 3.65
C ILE A 18 4.33 -23.80 4.30
N LEU A 19 5.48 -23.35 3.81
CA LEU A 19 6.78 -23.67 4.42
C LEU A 19 6.88 -23.16 5.87
N ILE A 20 6.35 -21.97 6.17
CA ILE A 20 6.30 -21.46 7.55
C ILE A 20 5.38 -22.34 8.39
N VAL A 21 4.15 -22.60 7.95
CA VAL A 21 3.19 -23.43 8.70
C VAL A 21 3.73 -24.84 8.95
N ALA A 22 4.45 -25.42 7.99
CA ALA A 22 5.05 -26.75 8.11
C ALA A 22 6.13 -26.84 9.20
N GLN A 23 6.66 -25.71 9.69
CA GLN A 23 7.58 -25.69 10.83
C GLN A 23 6.90 -26.03 12.16
N GLY A 24 5.56 -26.03 12.23
CA GLY A 24 4.83 -26.38 13.45
C GLY A 24 4.67 -25.21 14.44
N TRP A 25 4.30 -24.04 13.93
CA TRP A 25 3.98 -22.89 14.79
C TRP A 25 2.69 -23.15 15.59
N ASP A 26 2.79 -23.11 16.91
CA ASP A 26 1.62 -23.19 17.81
C ASP A 26 0.76 -21.92 17.76
N ASP A 27 1.41 -20.76 17.64
CA ASP A 27 0.76 -19.45 17.62
C ASP A 27 0.82 -18.82 16.21
N VAL A 28 -0.35 -18.44 15.70
CA VAL A 28 -0.51 -17.82 14.38
C VAL A 28 -0.35 -16.30 14.40
N THR A 29 -0.13 -15.68 15.56
CA THR A 29 -0.08 -14.22 15.73
C THR A 29 0.95 -13.58 14.80
N PHE A 30 2.15 -14.15 14.70
CA PHE A 30 3.16 -13.64 13.78
C PHE A 30 2.75 -13.80 12.32
N LEU A 31 2.06 -14.89 11.94
CA LEU A 31 1.57 -15.10 10.56
C LEU A 31 0.56 -14.05 10.11
N LEU A 32 -0.15 -13.38 11.04
CA LEU A 32 -1.12 -12.34 10.71
C LEU A 32 -0.48 -11.12 10.04
N PHE A 33 0.74 -10.74 10.41
CA PHE A 33 1.42 -9.57 9.85
C PHE A 33 1.61 -9.65 8.32
N PRO A 34 2.32 -10.66 7.77
CA PRO A 34 2.49 -10.79 6.33
C PRO A 34 1.16 -11.04 5.62
N LEU A 35 0.20 -11.71 6.28
CA LEU A 35 -1.13 -11.94 5.72
C LEU A 35 -1.93 -10.65 5.53
N ILE A 36 -1.90 -9.74 6.52
CA ILE A 36 -2.52 -8.41 6.41
C ILE A 36 -1.84 -7.61 5.29
N THR A 37 -0.50 -7.53 5.29
CA THR A 37 0.26 -6.81 4.24
C THR A 37 -0.05 -7.37 2.85
N PHE A 38 -0.15 -8.70 2.73
CA PHE A 38 -0.48 -9.38 1.49
C PHE A 38 -1.91 -9.09 1.03
N GLY A 39 -2.87 -9.06 1.97
CA GLY A 39 -4.25 -8.67 1.69
C GLY A 39 -4.36 -7.28 1.07
N PHE A 40 -3.61 -6.31 1.58
CA PHE A 40 -3.49 -4.99 0.97
C PHE A 40 -2.83 -5.03 -0.41
N SER A 41 -1.78 -5.84 -0.60
CA SER A 41 -1.14 -6.03 -1.90
C SER A 41 -2.14 -6.55 -2.95
N ILE A 42 -2.88 -7.61 -2.62
CA ILE A 42 -3.94 -8.18 -3.48
C ILE A 42 -4.99 -7.13 -3.80
N PHE A 43 -5.45 -6.36 -2.81
CA PHE A 43 -6.44 -5.30 -3.01
C PHE A 43 -5.98 -4.30 -4.08
N PHE A 44 -4.76 -3.76 -3.97
CA PHE A 44 -4.21 -2.84 -4.97
C PHE A 44 -3.97 -3.49 -6.33
N LYS A 45 -3.56 -4.77 -6.36
CA LYS A 45 -3.39 -5.50 -7.61
C LYS A 45 -4.71 -5.71 -8.35
N ILE A 46 -5.79 -6.00 -7.63
CA ILE A 46 -7.14 -6.11 -8.21
C ILE A 46 -7.59 -4.77 -8.77
N LEU A 47 -7.35 -3.66 -8.06
CA LEU A 47 -7.66 -2.32 -8.56
C LEU A 47 -6.90 -2.00 -9.86
N ASP A 48 -5.59 -2.28 -9.90
CA ASP A 48 -4.75 -2.09 -11.09
C ASP A 48 -5.25 -2.90 -12.30
N ILE A 49 -5.59 -4.18 -12.09
CA ILE A 49 -6.13 -5.05 -13.16
C ILE A 49 -7.49 -4.54 -13.65
N ASN A 50 -8.39 -4.15 -12.75
CA ASN A 50 -9.72 -3.67 -13.15
C ASN A 50 -9.63 -2.33 -13.88
N LYS A 51 -8.76 -1.44 -13.42
CA LYS A 51 -8.53 -0.15 -14.04
C LYS A 51 -7.86 -0.25 -15.40
N SER A 52 -6.83 -1.09 -15.53
CA SER A 52 -6.19 -1.34 -16.84
C SER A 52 -7.18 -1.89 -17.85
N ARG A 53 -8.13 -2.76 -17.43
CA ARG A 53 -9.20 -3.24 -18.32
C ARG A 53 -10.12 -2.12 -18.81
N ILE A 54 -10.49 -1.18 -17.94
CA ILE A 54 -11.36 -0.05 -18.30
C ILE A 54 -10.62 0.94 -19.22
N LEU A 55 -9.32 1.15 -18.99
CA LEU A 55 -8.49 2.08 -19.75
C LEU A 55 -7.97 1.53 -21.10
N LEU A 56 -8.13 0.23 -21.38
CA LEU A 56 -7.79 -0.35 -22.69
C LEU A 56 -8.57 0.32 -23.84
N ASP A 57 -9.76 0.85 -23.54
CA ASP A 57 -10.64 1.48 -24.53
C ASP A 57 -10.39 2.99 -24.68
N ASP A 58 -9.62 3.63 -23.80
CA ASP A 58 -9.49 5.10 -23.75
C ASP A 58 -8.14 5.57 -23.17
N THR A 59 -7.14 5.74 -24.06
CA THR A 59 -5.79 6.21 -23.66
C THR A 59 -5.74 7.68 -23.26
N THR A 60 -6.86 8.40 -23.43
CA THR A 60 -6.95 9.84 -23.25
C THR A 60 -7.17 10.26 -21.80
N LEU A 61 -7.54 9.35 -20.89
CA LEU A 61 -7.80 9.66 -19.49
C LEU A 61 -6.85 8.90 -18.55
N LEU A 62 -6.13 9.63 -17.72
CA LEU A 62 -5.37 9.09 -16.61
C LEU A 62 -6.12 9.38 -15.30
N TYR A 63 -6.72 8.34 -14.72
CA TYR A 63 -7.49 8.43 -13.47
C TYR A 63 -6.80 7.64 -12.34
N ASN A 64 -5.99 8.29 -11.51
CA ASN A 64 -5.25 7.68 -10.40
C ASN A 64 -5.61 8.35 -9.05
N PRO A 65 -6.80 8.11 -8.46
CA PRO A 65 -7.19 8.78 -7.22
C PRO A 65 -6.48 8.23 -5.97
N LEU A 66 -5.81 7.07 -6.06
CA LEU A 66 -5.05 6.47 -4.95
C LEU A 66 -3.54 6.43 -5.21
N GLY A 67 -3.08 7.04 -6.30
CA GLY A 67 -1.70 6.94 -6.78
C GLY A 67 -1.56 5.80 -7.78
N SER A 68 -0.33 5.31 -7.97
CA SER A 68 -0.08 4.18 -8.86
C SER A 68 -0.34 2.88 -8.09
N GLU A 69 -1.51 2.28 -8.34
CA GLU A 69 -1.89 1.01 -7.70
C GLU A 69 -0.87 -0.09 -8.03
N LYS A 70 -0.28 -0.05 -9.24
CA LYS A 70 0.81 -0.91 -9.66
C LYS A 70 2.04 -0.84 -8.76
N ILE A 71 2.52 0.37 -8.48
CA ILE A 71 3.71 0.57 -7.64
C ILE A 71 3.40 0.19 -6.19
N ILE A 72 2.21 0.56 -5.70
CA ILE A 72 1.80 0.27 -4.32
C ILE A 72 1.72 -1.25 -4.08
N TYR A 73 1.09 -2.03 -4.97
CA TYR A 73 1.03 -3.48 -4.76
C TYR A 73 2.42 -4.12 -4.75
N HIS A 74 3.34 -3.68 -5.62
CA HIS A 74 4.69 -4.23 -5.69
C HIS A 74 5.47 -3.99 -4.40
N ARG A 75 5.35 -2.78 -3.82
CA ARG A 75 5.98 -2.43 -2.55
C ARG A 75 5.45 -3.28 -1.39
N LEU A 76 4.13 -3.42 -1.33
CA LEU A 76 3.48 -4.25 -0.31
C LEU A 76 3.85 -5.72 -0.47
N PHE A 77 3.84 -6.24 -1.70
CA PHE A 77 4.22 -7.63 -1.97
C PHE A 77 5.69 -7.89 -1.59
N PHE A 78 6.59 -6.96 -1.92
CA PHE A 78 7.98 -7.03 -1.50
C PHE A 78 8.13 -7.09 0.02
N CYS A 79 7.42 -6.21 0.75
CA CYS A 79 7.44 -6.23 2.22
C CYS A 79 6.86 -7.53 2.76
N THR A 80 5.73 -8.01 2.22
CA THR A 80 5.15 -9.32 2.57
C THR A 80 6.18 -10.44 2.41
N LEU A 81 6.89 -10.51 1.28
CA LEU A 81 7.89 -11.56 1.05
C LEU A 81 9.03 -11.49 2.07
N ILE A 82 9.55 -10.29 2.35
CA ILE A 82 10.59 -10.11 3.37
C ILE A 82 10.07 -10.56 4.73
N GLN A 83 8.86 -10.15 5.12
CA GLN A 83 8.26 -10.55 6.39
C GLN A 83 8.10 -12.08 6.47
N SER A 84 7.59 -12.72 5.42
CA SER A 84 7.44 -14.17 5.37
C SER A 84 8.79 -14.89 5.43
N ILE A 85 9.82 -14.39 4.75
CA ILE A 85 11.19 -14.95 4.81
C ILE A 85 11.78 -14.78 6.21
N LEU A 86 11.64 -13.61 6.83
CA LEU A 86 12.09 -13.36 8.20
C LEU A 86 11.39 -14.29 9.19
N LEU A 87 10.09 -14.49 9.03
CA LEU A 87 9.32 -15.39 9.89
C LEU A 87 9.74 -16.85 9.70
N PHE A 88 9.88 -17.30 8.45
CA PHE A 88 10.42 -18.63 8.15
C PHE A 88 11.81 -18.83 8.78
N TRP A 89 12.69 -17.84 8.64
CA TRP A 89 14.02 -17.89 9.20
C TRP A 89 13.99 -17.94 10.72
N PHE A 90 13.17 -17.11 11.35
CA PHE A 90 13.01 -17.09 12.80
C PHE A 90 12.51 -18.44 13.36
N GLY A 91 11.55 -19.06 12.68
CA GLY A 91 11.07 -20.40 13.02
C GLY A 91 12.14 -21.47 12.83
N ALA A 92 12.88 -21.42 11.73
CA ALA A 92 13.96 -22.37 11.45
C ALA A 92 15.09 -22.27 12.48
N GLU A 93 15.56 -21.05 12.80
CA GLU A 93 16.61 -20.85 13.80
C GLU A 93 16.14 -21.27 15.19
N SER A 94 14.86 -21.10 15.52
CA SER A 94 14.34 -21.61 16.80
C SER A 94 14.49 -23.13 16.93
N LEU A 95 14.35 -23.88 15.82
CA LEU A 95 14.47 -25.34 15.80
C LEU A 95 15.92 -25.81 15.82
N TYR A 96 16.80 -25.16 15.05
CA TYR A 96 18.18 -25.61 14.85
C TYR A 96 19.18 -25.00 15.83
N HIS A 97 18.96 -23.76 16.25
CA HIS A 97 19.85 -22.99 17.12
C HIS A 97 19.05 -22.21 18.18
N PRO A 98 18.34 -22.90 19.09
CA PRO A 98 17.48 -22.26 20.09
C PRO A 98 18.22 -21.21 20.93
N GLN A 99 19.49 -21.46 21.26
CA GLN A 99 20.35 -20.55 22.02
C GLN A 99 20.52 -19.19 21.33
N LEU A 100 20.61 -19.16 19.99
CA LEU A 100 20.71 -17.92 19.23
C LEU A 100 19.40 -17.12 19.32
N ILE A 101 18.27 -17.81 19.35
CA ILE A 101 16.98 -17.15 19.54
C ILE A 101 16.87 -16.57 20.95
N ASP A 102 17.26 -17.30 21.99
CA ASP A 102 17.20 -16.82 23.37
C ASP A 102 17.98 -15.50 23.55
N ASP A 103 19.15 -15.39 22.92
CA ASP A 103 20.00 -14.19 22.99
C ASP A 103 19.54 -13.05 22.06
N PHE A 104 18.98 -13.38 20.89
CA PHE A 104 18.77 -12.40 19.80
C PHE A 104 17.32 -12.24 19.32
N TYR A 105 16.32 -12.89 19.92
CA TYR A 105 14.91 -12.81 19.46
C TYR A 105 14.40 -11.37 19.32
N MET A 106 14.91 -10.45 20.14
CA MET A 106 14.54 -9.04 20.09
C MET A 106 14.95 -8.35 18.80
N LEU A 107 16.10 -8.72 18.24
CA LEU A 107 16.53 -8.21 16.94
C LEU A 107 15.58 -8.70 15.84
N PHE A 108 15.17 -9.97 15.90
CA PHE A 108 14.18 -10.54 14.97
C PHE A 108 12.85 -9.80 15.06
N ILE A 109 12.29 -9.62 16.26
CA ILE A 109 11.02 -8.90 16.45
C ILE A 109 11.13 -7.45 15.98
N PHE A 110 12.23 -6.78 16.27
CA PHE A 110 12.45 -5.40 15.84
C PHE A 110 12.43 -5.27 14.32
N ILE A 111 13.27 -6.05 13.62
CA ILE A 111 13.36 -6.01 12.15
C ILE A 111 12.02 -6.42 11.53
N TYR A 112 11.35 -7.42 12.09
CA TYR A 112 10.06 -7.90 11.63
C TYR A 112 8.96 -6.83 11.67
N LEU A 113 8.80 -6.17 12.82
CA LEU A 113 7.82 -5.09 13.01
C LEU A 113 8.21 -3.82 12.25
N PHE A 114 9.51 -3.56 12.07
CA PHE A 114 9.97 -2.48 11.21
C PHE A 114 9.47 -2.67 9.78
N PHE A 115 9.70 -3.84 9.16
CA PHE A 115 9.22 -4.10 7.79
C PHE A 115 7.69 -4.06 7.68
N TYR A 116 6.97 -4.49 8.73
CA TYR A 116 5.52 -4.35 8.77
C TYR A 116 5.09 -2.89 8.68
N THR A 117 5.54 -2.07 9.63
CA THR A 117 5.15 -0.65 9.70
C THR A 117 5.67 0.14 8.50
N PHE A 118 6.85 -0.21 8.00
CA PHE A 118 7.44 0.36 6.80
C PHE A 118 6.59 0.12 5.57
N SER A 119 5.96 -1.05 5.42
CA SER A 119 5.11 -1.37 4.27
C SER A 119 3.98 -0.35 4.07
N PHE A 120 3.30 0.04 5.16
CA PHE A 120 2.22 1.03 5.14
C PHE A 120 2.73 2.46 5.01
N TYR A 121 3.87 2.77 5.64
CA TYR A 121 4.53 4.04 5.42
C TYR A 121 4.89 4.23 3.94
N TYR A 122 5.40 3.18 3.30
CA TYR A 122 5.93 3.19 1.94
C TYR A 122 4.85 3.42 0.87
N ILE A 123 3.58 3.17 1.18
CA ILE A 123 2.45 3.53 0.32
C ILE A 123 2.50 5.02 -0.04
N PHE A 124 2.76 5.89 0.94
CA PHE A 124 2.55 7.33 0.79
C PHE A 124 3.76 8.12 0.26
N ILE A 125 4.94 7.52 0.14
CA ILE A 125 6.18 8.22 -0.28
C ILE A 125 6.01 8.94 -1.63
N ASP A 126 5.32 8.32 -2.59
CA ASP A 126 5.18 8.87 -3.94
C ASP A 126 3.72 9.14 -4.34
N VAL A 127 2.79 9.13 -3.38
CA VAL A 127 1.36 9.38 -3.65
C VAL A 127 1.18 10.70 -4.38
N TRP A 128 1.89 11.77 -3.97
CA TRP A 128 1.88 13.07 -4.68
C TRP A 128 2.19 12.94 -6.18
N LYS A 129 3.18 12.12 -6.58
CA LYS A 129 3.61 12.03 -7.98
C LYS A 129 2.56 11.36 -8.87
N TYR A 130 1.79 10.44 -8.29
CA TYR A 130 0.88 9.58 -9.05
C TYR A 130 -0.60 9.92 -8.86
N CYS A 131 -0.96 10.65 -7.81
CA CYS A 131 -2.34 11.03 -7.50
C CYS A 131 -2.84 12.19 -8.36
N ARG A 132 -3.43 11.87 -9.51
CA ARG A 132 -3.99 12.88 -10.43
C ARG A 132 -5.09 12.32 -11.32
N ILE A 133 -5.95 13.22 -11.80
CA ILE A 133 -6.87 13.03 -12.91
C ILE A 133 -6.40 13.95 -14.03
N GLU A 134 -6.00 13.39 -15.16
CA GLU A 134 -5.39 14.12 -16.27
C GLU A 134 -5.93 13.61 -17.61
N LEU A 135 -6.15 14.53 -18.55
CA LEU A 135 -6.42 14.19 -19.95
C LEU A 135 -5.12 14.18 -20.74
N ARG A 136 -4.79 13.06 -21.35
CA ARG A 136 -3.68 12.97 -22.31
C ARG A 136 -4.23 13.28 -23.69
N LEU A 137 -4.11 14.55 -24.08
CA LEU A 137 -4.29 14.95 -25.47
C LEU A 137 -3.07 14.42 -26.24
N ASN A 138 -3.27 13.58 -27.26
CA ASN A 138 -2.16 13.20 -28.14
C ASN A 138 -1.65 14.45 -28.86
N ASP A 139 -0.34 14.71 -28.77
CA ASP A 139 0.36 15.82 -29.45
C ASP A 139 0.24 15.79 -30.99
N SER A 140 -0.46 14.81 -31.57
CA SER A 140 -0.72 14.72 -33.00
C SER A 140 -1.82 15.66 -33.51
N GLU A 141 -2.62 16.29 -32.63
CA GLU A 141 -3.69 17.22 -33.05
C GLU A 141 -3.38 18.71 -32.77
N THR A 142 -2.29 19.02 -32.08
CA THR A 142 -1.92 20.40 -31.68
C THR A 142 -0.79 21.01 -32.51
N SER A 143 -0.42 20.42 -33.65
CA SER A 143 0.69 20.88 -34.50
C SER A 143 0.32 21.95 -35.54
N ILE A 144 -0.71 22.79 -35.30
CA ILE A 144 -1.07 23.88 -36.22
C ILE A 144 -0.97 25.29 -35.60
N SER A 145 -0.73 25.44 -34.29
CA SER A 145 -0.55 26.80 -33.74
C SER A 145 0.52 26.92 -32.66
N ASN A 146 1.64 27.49 -33.13
CA ASN A 146 2.56 28.38 -32.43
C ASN A 146 3.68 27.77 -31.56
N ASN A 147 4.90 27.97 -32.08
CA ASN A 147 6.23 27.65 -31.57
C ASN A 147 6.68 28.51 -30.37
N TYR A 148 5.85 28.69 -29.35
CA TYR A 148 6.30 29.26 -28.08
C TYR A 148 5.64 28.50 -26.94
N GLN A 149 6.44 28.09 -25.94
CA GLN A 149 6.04 27.41 -24.69
C GLN A 149 6.00 25.87 -24.74
N ILE A 150 7.19 25.26 -24.68
CA ILE A 150 7.35 23.80 -24.51
C ILE A 150 7.25 23.39 -23.02
N ASP A 151 7.39 24.30 -22.06
CA ASP A 151 7.42 23.96 -20.62
C ASP A 151 6.10 24.22 -19.84
N GLN A 152 5.07 24.81 -20.47
CA GLN A 152 3.78 25.11 -19.80
C GLN A 152 2.62 24.17 -20.17
N LYS A 153 2.73 23.38 -21.25
CA LYS A 153 1.62 22.57 -21.80
C LYS A 153 1.18 21.35 -20.96
N ASN A 154 1.93 20.93 -19.94
CA ASN A 154 1.57 19.74 -19.14
C ASN A 154 0.61 20.02 -17.97
N PHE A 155 0.32 21.28 -17.63
CA PHE A 155 -0.59 21.62 -16.52
C PHE A 155 -2.03 21.92 -16.96
N ASP A 156 -2.24 22.27 -18.23
CA ASP A 156 -3.57 22.66 -18.72
C ASP A 156 -4.53 21.47 -18.83
N ASN A 157 -4.01 20.26 -19.02
CA ASN A 157 -4.84 19.06 -19.14
C ASN A 157 -5.12 18.34 -17.81
N VAL A 158 -4.64 18.89 -16.68
CA VAL A 158 -4.86 18.30 -15.36
C VAL A 158 -6.20 18.77 -14.79
N ILE A 159 -7.16 17.85 -14.71
CA ILE A 159 -8.50 18.06 -14.15
C ILE A 159 -8.41 18.18 -12.62
N SER A 160 -7.62 17.32 -11.99
CA SER A 160 -7.44 17.30 -10.55
C SER A 160 -6.06 16.79 -10.17
N PHE A 161 -5.44 17.47 -9.21
CA PHE A 161 -4.18 17.06 -8.63
C PHE A 161 -4.31 17.07 -7.10
N LEU A 162 -3.65 16.13 -6.42
CA LEU A 162 -3.66 16.11 -4.96
C LEU A 162 -3.14 17.46 -4.41
N LYS A 163 -3.99 18.18 -3.68
CA LYS A 163 -3.60 19.48 -3.08
C LYS A 163 -2.32 19.29 -2.26
N MET A 164 -1.29 20.11 -2.53
CA MET A 164 0.02 20.02 -1.87
C MET A 164 -0.11 20.07 -0.33
N LYS A 165 -1.06 20.86 0.18
CA LYS A 165 -1.38 20.92 1.62
C LYS A 165 -1.86 19.57 2.16
N SER A 166 -2.78 18.90 1.46
CA SER A 166 -3.29 17.57 1.85
C SER A 166 -2.18 16.52 1.82
N PHE A 167 -1.36 16.51 0.77
CA PHE A 167 -0.21 15.61 0.69
C PHE A 167 0.79 15.82 1.83
N LYS A 168 1.18 17.07 2.10
CA LYS A 168 2.13 17.40 3.18
C LYS A 168 1.61 16.91 4.53
N ILE A 169 0.35 17.19 4.85
CA ILE A 169 -0.27 16.77 6.12
C ILE A 169 -0.28 15.24 6.21
N THR A 170 -0.77 14.53 5.19
CA THR A 170 -0.84 13.07 5.20
C THR A 170 0.56 12.45 5.33
N SER A 171 1.55 12.96 4.61
CA SER A 171 2.92 12.43 4.64
C SER A 171 3.60 12.67 5.99
N ILE A 172 3.41 13.85 6.59
CA ILE A 172 3.97 14.17 7.90
C ILE A 172 3.35 13.28 8.98
N ILE A 173 2.02 13.14 9.01
CA ILE A 173 1.37 12.29 10.01
C ILE A 173 1.76 10.82 9.80
N ASN A 174 1.82 10.34 8.56
CA ASN A 174 2.25 8.98 8.25
C ASN A 174 3.69 8.71 8.70
N LEU A 175 4.61 9.65 8.47
CA LEU A 175 5.98 9.58 8.98
C LEU A 175 6.01 9.56 10.50
N LEU A 176 5.23 10.43 11.15
CA LEU A 176 5.16 10.50 12.61
C LEU A 176 4.64 9.20 13.20
N VAL A 177 3.59 8.60 12.63
CA VAL A 177 3.07 7.30 13.05
C VAL A 177 4.12 6.21 12.88
N PHE A 178 4.80 6.16 11.73
CA PHE A 178 5.87 5.19 11.47
C PHE A 178 7.01 5.30 12.49
N VAL A 179 7.54 6.50 12.70
CA VAL A 179 8.62 6.75 13.68
C VAL A 179 8.15 6.43 15.09
N THR A 180 6.95 6.89 15.48
CA THR A 180 6.42 6.65 16.83
C THR A 180 6.24 5.16 17.10
N LEU A 181 5.68 4.40 16.16
CA LEU A 181 5.49 2.95 16.34
C LEU A 181 6.82 2.21 16.45
N ASN A 182 7.83 2.58 15.66
CA ASN A 182 9.16 1.94 15.74
C ASN A 182 9.91 2.33 17.02
N THR A 183 9.83 3.59 17.45
CA THR A 183 10.39 4.02 18.73
C THR A 183 9.71 3.32 19.91
N LEU A 184 8.38 3.22 19.89
CA LEU A 184 7.63 2.48 20.91
C LEU A 184 8.01 0.99 20.88
N ASN A 185 8.19 0.40 19.71
CA ASN A 185 8.65 -0.98 19.60
C ASN A 185 10.00 -1.19 20.33
N ILE A 186 10.97 -0.30 20.11
CA ILE A 186 12.27 -0.34 20.81
C ILE A 186 12.08 -0.16 22.32
N ILE A 187 11.28 0.80 22.75
CA ILE A 187 11.04 1.06 24.18
C ILE A 187 10.41 -0.17 24.85
N PHE A 188 9.34 -0.72 24.28
CA PHE A 188 8.65 -1.89 24.85
C PHE A 188 9.52 -3.15 24.83
N THR A 189 10.36 -3.30 23.81
CA THR A 189 11.39 -4.35 23.73
C THR A 189 12.33 -4.23 24.95
N ILE A 190 12.90 -3.04 25.19
CA ILE A 190 13.80 -2.80 26.34
C ILE A 190 13.08 -3.01 27.68
N LEU A 191 11.82 -2.59 27.80
CA LEU A 191 11.05 -2.76 29.04
C LEU A 191 10.77 -4.22 29.35
N ILE A 192 10.53 -5.06 28.33
CA ILE A 192 10.37 -6.51 28.52
C ILE A 192 11.65 -7.15 29.02
N ILE A 193 12.81 -6.82 28.45
CA ILE A 193 14.10 -7.37 28.87
C ILE A 193 14.34 -7.11 30.37
N ASN A 194 13.96 -5.92 30.83
CA ASN A 194 14.11 -5.52 32.22
C ASN A 194 12.97 -5.98 33.14
N ASN A 195 12.04 -6.83 32.65
CA ASN A 195 10.86 -7.30 33.36
C ASN A 195 9.98 -6.16 33.93
N MET A 196 10.00 -4.99 33.29
CA MET A 196 9.27 -3.79 33.74
C MET A 196 7.83 -3.71 33.20
N THR A 197 7.50 -4.49 32.17
CA THR A 197 6.18 -4.50 31.55
C THR A 197 5.67 -5.91 31.31
N LEU A 198 4.35 -6.08 31.34
CA LEU A 198 3.69 -7.34 31.01
C LEU A 198 3.88 -7.66 29.53
N GLY A 199 4.24 -8.91 29.25
CA GLY A 199 4.32 -9.49 27.92
C GLY A 199 3.48 -10.76 27.81
N ILE A 200 3.47 -11.31 26.60
CA ILE A 200 2.82 -12.57 26.26
C ILE A 200 3.93 -13.56 25.91
N LYS A 201 3.78 -14.78 26.41
CA LYS A 201 4.64 -15.88 26.00
C LYS A 201 4.14 -16.42 24.67
N ILE A 202 5.00 -16.40 23.66
CA ILE A 202 4.71 -16.99 22.35
C ILE A 202 5.64 -18.18 22.16
N ASN A 203 5.06 -19.35 21.94
CA ASN A 203 5.82 -20.54 21.59
C ASN A 203 6.31 -20.41 20.14
N LEU A 204 7.61 -20.59 19.96
CA LEU A 204 8.22 -20.78 18.66
C LEU A 204 8.21 -22.27 18.30
N PRO A 205 8.37 -22.63 17.03
CA PRO A 205 8.51 -24.04 16.61
C PRO A 205 9.53 -24.84 17.43
N GLY A 206 10.64 -24.19 17.81
CA GLY A 206 11.69 -24.80 18.62
C GLY A 206 11.48 -24.78 20.13
N THR A 207 10.38 -24.21 20.65
CA THR A 207 10.15 -24.10 22.09
C THR A 207 10.09 -25.48 22.74
N GLY A 208 10.86 -25.68 23.80
CA GLY A 208 10.99 -26.96 24.50
C GLY A 208 12.06 -27.90 23.92
N PHE A 209 12.58 -27.65 22.72
CA PHE A 209 13.80 -28.32 22.25
C PHE A 209 15.00 -27.80 23.05
N GLU A 210 15.82 -28.73 23.55
CA GLU A 210 17.00 -28.40 24.39
C GLU A 210 16.69 -27.52 25.62
N GLY A 211 15.43 -27.50 26.07
CA GLY A 211 14.99 -26.66 27.19
C GLY A 211 14.75 -25.20 26.87
N SER A 212 14.66 -24.83 25.58
CA SER A 212 14.40 -23.46 25.16
C SER A 212 13.04 -22.96 25.65
N GLU A 213 13.02 -21.70 26.09
CA GLU A 213 11.82 -21.08 26.63
C GLU A 213 10.99 -20.38 25.54
N PRO A 214 9.68 -20.14 25.78
CA PRO A 214 8.90 -19.27 24.93
C PRO A 214 9.47 -17.86 24.92
N ILE A 215 9.36 -17.17 23.78
CA ILE A 215 9.75 -15.75 23.71
C ILE A 215 8.70 -14.87 24.39
N TYR A 216 9.16 -13.77 24.97
CA TYR A 216 8.30 -12.78 25.62
C TYR A 216 8.14 -11.56 24.73
N VAL A 217 6.89 -11.26 24.39
CA VAL A 217 6.55 -10.21 23.44
C VAL A 217 5.59 -9.22 24.06
N SER A 218 5.75 -7.93 23.75
CA SER A 218 4.89 -6.90 24.33
C SER A 218 3.48 -6.94 23.73
N PHE A 219 2.47 -6.69 24.58
CA PHE A 219 1.10 -6.41 24.11
C PHE A 219 1.04 -5.26 23.10
N PHE A 220 2.05 -4.39 23.08
CA PHE A 220 2.23 -3.37 22.04
C PHE A 220 2.19 -3.94 20.62
N MET A 221 2.60 -5.19 20.41
CA MET A 221 2.58 -5.86 19.12
C MET A 221 1.19 -5.84 18.46
N TYR A 222 0.10 -5.98 19.22
CA TYR A 222 -1.25 -5.90 18.67
C TYR A 222 -1.62 -4.50 18.20
N PHE A 223 -1.18 -3.46 18.91
CA PHE A 223 -1.35 -2.08 18.46
C PHE A 223 -0.54 -1.83 17.20
N ALA A 224 0.70 -2.32 17.15
CA ALA A 224 1.55 -2.23 15.96
C ALA A 224 0.94 -2.99 14.78
N MET A 225 0.19 -4.08 15.00
CA MET A 225 -0.54 -4.81 13.96
C MET A 225 -1.74 -4.01 13.41
N ILE A 226 -2.49 -3.34 14.28
CA ILE A 226 -3.79 -2.73 13.91
C ILE A 226 -3.65 -1.28 13.41
N ILE A 227 -2.78 -0.47 14.01
CA ILE A 227 -2.70 0.97 13.73
C ILE A 227 -2.29 1.26 12.27
N PRO A 228 -1.21 0.68 11.71
CA PRO A 228 -0.78 0.96 10.34
C PRO A 228 -1.86 0.72 9.27
N PRO A 229 -2.55 -0.44 9.20
CA PRO A 229 -3.56 -0.65 8.17
C PRO A 229 -4.77 0.29 8.33
N ILE A 230 -5.20 0.58 9.55
CA ILE A 230 -6.31 1.54 9.80
C ILE A 230 -5.92 2.94 9.32
N MET A 231 -4.73 3.41 9.67
CA MET A 231 -4.24 4.73 9.24
C MET A 231 -4.12 4.81 7.72
N ALA A 232 -3.62 3.75 7.07
CA ALA A 232 -3.55 3.67 5.62
C ALA A 232 -4.95 3.81 4.97
N ILE A 233 -5.96 3.09 5.48
CA ILE A 233 -7.35 3.20 4.99
C ILE A 233 -7.89 4.63 5.15
N ILE A 234 -7.71 5.24 6.33
CA ILE A 234 -8.18 6.60 6.60
C ILE A 234 -7.54 7.60 5.63
N PHE A 235 -6.24 7.52 5.42
CA PHE A 235 -5.50 8.41 4.52
C PHE A 235 -5.86 8.20 3.06
N LEU A 236 -5.94 6.95 2.60
CA LEU A 236 -6.37 6.63 1.23
C LEU A 236 -7.79 7.16 0.96
N LYS A 237 -8.71 6.99 1.91
CA LYS A 237 -10.08 7.52 1.81
C LYS A 237 -10.09 9.04 1.73
N LYS A 238 -9.27 9.72 2.54
CA LYS A 238 -9.13 11.18 2.49
C LYS A 238 -8.58 11.65 1.14
N ILE A 239 -7.50 11.05 0.67
CA ILE A 239 -6.87 11.37 -0.63
C ILE A 239 -7.86 11.13 -1.78
N TYR A 240 -8.57 10.01 -1.76
CA TYR A 240 -9.59 9.69 -2.75
C TYR A 240 -10.69 10.75 -2.82
N ASN A 241 -11.18 11.20 -1.66
CA ASN A 241 -12.19 12.26 -1.59
C ASN A 241 -11.63 13.58 -2.11
N ASP A 242 -10.43 13.97 -1.70
CA ASP A 242 -9.79 15.22 -2.10
C ASP A 242 -9.57 15.31 -3.62
N ILE A 243 -9.24 14.19 -4.29
CA ILE A 243 -9.02 14.17 -5.75
C ILE A 243 -10.33 14.15 -6.53
N ASN A 244 -11.35 13.47 -6.01
CA ASN A 244 -12.67 13.40 -6.64
C ASN A 244 -13.52 14.66 -6.40
N ASP A 245 -13.10 15.56 -5.51
CA ASP A 245 -13.67 16.89 -5.34
C ASP A 245 -13.03 17.89 -6.30
N TYR A 246 -13.12 17.58 -7.59
CA TYR A 246 -12.56 18.39 -8.67
C TYR A 246 -13.59 19.34 -9.27
N ASP A 247 -13.09 20.40 -9.91
CA ASP A 247 -13.91 21.42 -10.56
C ASP A 247 -14.57 20.87 -11.84
N THR A 248 -15.89 20.73 -11.79
CA THR A 248 -16.70 20.24 -12.91
C THR A 248 -16.73 21.23 -14.07
N GLU A 249 -16.65 22.53 -13.81
CA GLU A 249 -16.61 23.55 -14.86
C GLU A 249 -15.30 23.46 -15.64
N LYS A 250 -14.18 23.26 -14.94
CA LYS A 250 -12.87 23.03 -15.57
C LYS A 250 -12.88 21.75 -16.42
N LEU A 251 -13.49 20.67 -15.93
CA LEU A 251 -13.65 19.44 -16.72
C LEU A 251 -14.47 19.70 -17.99
N ASN A 252 -15.63 20.34 -17.88
CA ASN A 252 -16.51 20.62 -19.02
C ASN A 252 -15.83 21.55 -20.04
N TYR A 253 -15.04 22.51 -19.58
CA TYR A 253 -14.21 23.36 -20.45
C TYR A 253 -13.18 22.55 -21.24
N LEU A 254 -12.44 21.65 -20.58
CA LEU A 254 -11.46 20.78 -21.23
C LEU A 254 -12.09 19.73 -22.15
N LEU A 255 -13.32 19.30 -21.85
CA LEU A 255 -14.05 18.40 -22.74
C LEU A 255 -14.54 19.12 -24.00
N LYS A 256 -14.96 20.39 -23.91
CA LYS A 256 -15.46 21.16 -25.07
C LYS A 256 -14.43 21.31 -26.19
N SER A 257 -13.13 21.28 -25.89
CA SER A 257 -12.06 21.35 -26.90
C SER A 257 -11.81 20.02 -27.64
N LEU A 258 -12.39 18.91 -27.19
CA LEU A 258 -12.21 17.59 -27.76
C LEU A 258 -13.30 17.21 -28.78
N PRO A 259 -13.03 16.29 -29.74
CA PRO A 259 -14.06 15.71 -30.60
C PRO A 259 -15.19 15.03 -29.81
N LYS A 260 -16.44 15.09 -30.29
CA LYS A 260 -17.62 14.50 -29.61
C LYS A 260 -17.46 13.00 -29.30
N SER A 261 -16.76 12.26 -30.16
CA SER A 261 -16.44 10.84 -29.91
C SER A 261 -15.55 10.66 -28.67
N SER A 262 -14.48 11.45 -28.56
CA SER A 262 -13.58 11.45 -27.41
C SER A 262 -14.26 11.94 -26.13
N GLN A 263 -15.11 12.98 -26.23
CA GLN A 263 -15.93 13.43 -25.10
C GLN A 263 -16.81 12.30 -24.57
N ASN A 264 -17.55 11.61 -25.45
CA ASN A 264 -18.43 10.52 -25.06
C ASN A 264 -17.67 9.34 -24.45
N ASN A 265 -16.48 9.02 -24.97
CA ASN A 265 -15.60 8.00 -24.42
C ASN A 265 -15.12 8.38 -23.01
N ILE A 266 -14.57 9.59 -22.83
CA ILE A 266 -14.10 10.06 -21.53
C ILE A 266 -15.23 10.07 -20.50
N LEU A 267 -16.41 10.58 -20.87
CA LEU A 267 -17.58 10.59 -19.99
C LEU A 267 -18.04 9.17 -19.60
N ARG A 268 -18.02 8.25 -20.56
CA ARG A 268 -18.30 6.84 -20.31
C ARG A 268 -17.28 6.23 -19.35
N THR A 269 -16.00 6.44 -19.60
CA THR A 269 -14.87 5.96 -18.78
C THR A 269 -14.95 6.51 -17.35
N ILE A 270 -15.18 7.82 -17.18
CA ILE A 270 -15.39 8.47 -15.88
C ILE A 270 -16.61 7.87 -15.16
N SER A 271 -17.71 7.67 -15.86
CA SER A 271 -18.94 7.10 -15.28
C SER A 271 -18.76 5.65 -14.82
N MET A 272 -17.93 4.87 -15.52
CA MET A 272 -17.59 3.50 -15.13
C MET A 272 -16.63 3.47 -13.93
N LEU A 273 -15.71 4.43 -13.83
CA LEU A 273 -14.74 4.52 -12.74
C LEU A 273 -15.34 5.09 -11.45
N ASN A 274 -16.33 5.99 -11.55
CA ASN A 274 -16.99 6.57 -10.39
C ASN A 274 -18.45 6.96 -10.69
N ASN A 275 -19.38 6.14 -10.19
CA ASN A 275 -20.82 6.36 -10.33
C ASN A 275 -21.31 7.70 -9.76
N LYS A 276 -20.63 8.30 -8.77
CA LYS A 276 -21.00 9.64 -8.26
C LYS A 276 -20.76 10.73 -9.30
N LEU A 277 -19.81 10.55 -10.21
CA LEU A 277 -19.50 11.50 -11.28
C LEU A 277 -20.56 11.48 -12.38
N LYS A 278 -21.20 10.31 -12.61
CA LYS A 278 -22.32 10.18 -13.56
C LYS A 278 -23.46 11.16 -13.28
N ASN A 279 -23.75 11.43 -12.01
CA ASN A 279 -24.82 12.34 -11.62
C ASN A 279 -24.41 13.81 -11.71
N LYS A 280 -23.12 14.13 -11.47
CA LYS A 280 -22.60 15.50 -11.63
C LYS A 280 -22.50 15.94 -13.08
N VAL A 281 -22.17 15.03 -14.00
CA VAL A 281 -21.96 15.37 -15.42
C VAL A 281 -23.24 15.30 -16.27
N ARG A 282 -24.31 14.66 -15.78
CA ARG A 282 -25.62 14.60 -16.47
C ARG A 282 -26.58 15.74 -16.08
N MET A 283 -26.15 16.69 -15.24
CA MET A 283 -26.98 17.84 -14.82
C MET A 283 -26.76 19.11 -15.66
N GLU A 284 -26.12 18.99 -16.83
CA GLU A 284 -26.07 20.04 -17.87
C GLU A 284 -26.59 19.51 -19.21
#